data_AF-A0A4Q3WGQ6-F1
#
_entry.id   AF-A0A4Q3WGQ6-F1
#
_cell.length_a   1.000
_cell.length_b   1.000
_cell.length_c   1.000
_cell.angle_alpha   90.00
_cell.angle_beta   90.00
_cell.angle_gamma   90.00
#
_symmetry.space_group_name_H-M   'P 1'
#
loop_
_entity.id
_entity.type
_entity.pdbx_description
1 polymer ?
#
loop_
_entity_poly.entity_id
_entity_poly.type
_entity_poly.pdbx_seq_one_letter_code
_entity_poly.pdbx_strand_id
1 'polypeptide(L)'
;MKLPTFNPAFVKSAEKWVLLLIAGTVAATVGVTLFASGDALLDHITTIPMHAVWWLVLATAVESFLRFWRYHVAMKALGINIPWWRLMYYYTVGYALIPTPGKVGTAIRLWLLRQYHGLPYHRTAPLLVMDLISDTIAMCALASLCLLLLEESPRLNMLGWLLSGGIVFALVVITVAPWLL
;
A
#
# COMPACT_ATOMS: atom_id res chain seq x y z
N MET A 1 1.23 -18.98 23.98
CA MET A 1 2.28 -18.03 23.60
C MET A 1 2.00 -16.72 24.32
N LYS A 2 2.83 -16.32 25.31
CA LYS A 2 2.65 -15.05 26.02
C LYS A 2 2.89 -13.91 25.01
N LEU A 3 1.91 -13.03 24.85
CA LEU A 3 2.05 -11.85 24.00
C LEU A 3 3.21 -10.99 24.53
N PRO A 4 4.06 -10.40 23.66
CA PRO A 4 5.05 -9.45 24.10
C PRO A 4 4.36 -8.30 24.83
N THR A 5 4.68 -8.11 26.10
CA THR A 5 4.14 -7.02 26.92
C THR A 5 4.92 -5.75 26.58
N PHE A 6 4.36 -4.93 25.70
CA PHE A 6 4.91 -3.61 25.39
C PHE A 6 4.82 -2.70 26.61
N ASN A 7 5.85 -1.87 26.83
CA ASN A 7 5.84 -0.88 27.89
C ASN A 7 4.74 0.16 27.62
N PRO A 8 3.72 0.29 28.49
CA PRO A 8 2.56 1.16 28.25
C PRO A 8 2.93 2.64 28.13
N ALA A 9 4.04 3.07 28.73
CA ALA A 9 4.53 4.44 28.62
C ALA A 9 5.09 4.76 27.22
N PHE A 10 5.77 3.79 26.59
CA PHE A 10 6.29 3.92 25.23
C PHE A 10 5.16 4.00 24.21
N VAL A 11 4.12 3.15 24.38
CA VAL A 11 2.95 3.13 23.48
C VAL A 11 2.19 4.46 23.53
N LYS A 12 1.91 5.01 24.72
CA LYS A 12 1.24 6.32 24.86
C LYS A 12 2.04 7.48 24.28
N SER A 13 3.37 7.43 24.38
CA SER A 13 4.23 8.48 23.80
C SER A 13 4.24 8.39 22.27
N ALA A 14 4.43 7.19 21.72
CA ALA A 14 4.39 6.95 20.27
C ALA A 14 3.02 7.29 19.67
N GLU A 15 1.92 6.95 20.35
CA GLU A 15 0.56 7.28 19.95
C GLU A 15 0.36 8.80 19.81
N LYS A 16 0.81 9.59 20.79
CA LYS A 16 0.74 11.06 20.72
C LYS A 16 1.50 11.61 19.52
N TRP A 17 2.71 11.11 19.26
CA TRP A 17 3.51 11.57 18.12
C TRP A 17 2.87 11.18 16.77
N VAL A 18 2.32 9.98 16.67
CA VAL A 18 1.59 9.53 15.47
C VAL A 18 0.35 10.38 15.25
N LEU A 19 -0.44 10.66 16.30
CA LEU A 19 -1.62 11.52 16.22
C LEU A 19 -1.25 12.95 15.83
N LEU A 20 -0.17 13.51 16.37
CA LEU A 20 0.33 14.83 15.99
C LEU A 20 0.82 14.86 14.54
N LEU A 21 1.48 13.80 14.06
CA LEU A 21 1.89 13.68 12.66
C LEU A 21 0.70 13.64 11.72
N ILE A 22 -0.31 12.82 12.02
CA ILE A 22 -1.55 12.71 11.23
C ILE A 22 -2.29 14.05 11.24
N ALA A 23 -2.50 14.64 12.41
CA ALA A 23 -3.16 15.94 12.54
C ALA A 23 -2.39 17.03 11.79
N GLY A 24 -1.06 17.04 11.88
CA GLY A 24 -0.19 17.96 11.17
C GLY A 24 -0.24 17.80 9.65
N THR A 25 -0.25 16.55 9.15
CA THR A 25 -0.40 16.31 7.69
C THR A 25 -1.77 16.72 7.21
N VAL A 26 -2.84 16.34 7.90
CA VAL A 26 -4.20 16.76 7.54
C VAL A 26 -4.31 18.29 7.57
N ALA A 27 -3.84 18.94 8.62
CA ALA A 27 -3.88 20.40 8.75
C ALA A 27 -3.04 21.11 7.67
N ALA A 28 -1.85 20.60 7.36
CA ALA A 28 -1.03 21.12 6.27
C ALA A 28 -1.72 20.94 4.91
N THR A 29 -2.31 19.78 4.66
CA THR A 29 -2.99 19.50 3.39
C THR A 29 -4.21 20.39 3.22
N VAL A 30 -5.07 20.47 4.26
CA VAL A 30 -6.24 21.33 4.32
C VAL A 30 -5.83 22.80 4.19
N GLY A 31 -4.81 23.24 4.93
CA GLY A 31 -4.29 24.60 4.90
C GLY A 31 -3.78 24.98 3.52
N VAL A 32 -3.03 24.12 2.83
CA VAL A 32 -2.59 24.33 1.45
C VAL A 32 -3.78 24.39 0.49
N THR A 33 -4.76 23.48 0.60
CA THR A 33 -5.94 23.50 -0.28
C THR A 33 -6.83 24.72 -0.09
N LEU A 34 -7.02 25.16 1.16
CA LEU A 34 -7.82 26.36 1.48
C LEU A 34 -7.08 27.64 1.07
N PHE A 35 -5.76 27.70 1.28
CA PHE A 35 -4.94 28.82 0.83
C PHE A 35 -4.88 28.93 -0.69
N ALA A 36 -4.84 27.78 -1.39
CA ALA A 36 -4.77 27.75 -2.85
C ALA A 36 -6.13 27.94 -3.54
N SER A 37 -7.25 27.58 -2.90
CA SER A 37 -8.52 27.40 -3.61
C SER A 37 -9.79 27.72 -2.80
N GLY A 38 -9.68 28.51 -1.72
CA GLY A 38 -10.72 28.81 -0.71
C GLY A 38 -12.18 28.74 -1.19
N ASP A 39 -12.58 29.58 -2.15
CA ASP A 39 -13.96 29.61 -2.67
C ASP A 39 -14.19 28.71 -3.90
N ALA A 40 -13.14 28.45 -4.68
CA ALA A 40 -13.20 27.67 -5.93
C ALA A 40 -13.35 26.16 -5.71
N LEU A 41 -13.02 25.65 -4.52
CA LEU A 41 -12.98 24.22 -4.21
C LEU A 41 -14.40 23.59 -4.21
N LEU A 42 -15.39 24.33 -3.71
CA LEU A 42 -16.80 23.90 -3.70
C LEU A 42 -17.42 23.95 -5.11
N ASP A 43 -17.09 24.98 -5.89
CA ASP A 43 -17.55 25.09 -7.28
C ASP A 43 -16.95 23.99 -8.16
N HIS A 44 -15.69 23.60 -7.92
CA HIS A 44 -15.04 22.53 -8.67
C HIS A 44 -15.59 21.13 -8.35
N ILE A 45 -16.08 20.88 -7.12
CA ILE A 45 -16.72 19.60 -6.79
C ILE A 45 -18.01 19.40 -7.61
N THR A 46 -18.77 20.47 -7.85
CA THR A 46 -20.02 20.38 -8.64
C THR A 46 -19.80 20.26 -10.14
N THR A 47 -18.59 20.55 -10.63
CA THR A 47 -18.24 20.44 -12.05
C THR A 47 -17.57 19.12 -12.41
N ILE A 48 -17.27 18.24 -11.43
CA ILE A 48 -16.73 16.91 -11.71
C ILE A 48 -17.76 16.13 -12.53
N PRO A 49 -17.46 15.78 -13.79
CA PRO A 49 -18.44 15.11 -14.61
C PRO A 49 -18.62 13.66 -14.13
N MET A 50 -19.85 13.16 -14.17
CA MET A 50 -20.19 11.83 -13.64
C MET A 50 -19.35 10.70 -14.26
N HIS A 51 -18.94 10.82 -15.52
CA HIS A 51 -18.06 9.84 -16.16
C HIS A 51 -16.68 9.75 -15.50
N ALA A 52 -16.12 10.86 -14.98
CA ALA A 52 -14.85 10.85 -14.26
C ALA A 52 -14.95 10.03 -12.97
N VAL A 53 -16.08 10.09 -12.27
CA VAL A 53 -16.35 9.27 -11.08
C VAL A 53 -16.33 7.78 -11.44
N TRP A 54 -16.98 7.40 -12.54
CA TRP A 54 -16.95 6.01 -13.01
C TRP A 54 -15.54 5.54 -13.37
N TRP A 55 -14.74 6.38 -14.02
CA TRP A 55 -13.33 6.07 -14.30
C TRP A 55 -12.51 5.89 -13.02
N LEU A 56 -12.72 6.74 -12.00
CA LEU A 56 -12.04 6.61 -10.72
C LEU A 56 -12.44 5.33 -9.98
N VAL A 57 -13.72 4.98 -9.97
CA VAL A 57 -14.20 3.72 -9.37
C VAL A 57 -13.61 2.53 -10.10
N LEU A 58 -13.61 2.53 -11.43
CA LEU A 58 -13.04 1.47 -12.24
C LEU A 58 -11.53 1.34 -12.02
N ALA A 59 -10.80 2.45 -12.01
CA ALA A 59 -9.37 2.48 -11.71
C ALA A 59 -9.06 1.90 -10.32
N THR A 60 -9.85 2.29 -9.32
CA THR A 60 -9.70 1.78 -7.94
C THR A 60 -10.01 0.28 -7.86
N ALA A 61 -11.06 -0.18 -8.54
CA ALA A 61 -11.42 -1.59 -8.59
C ALA A 61 -10.32 -2.42 -9.27
N VAL A 62 -9.75 -1.94 -10.37
CA VAL A 62 -8.64 -2.60 -11.08
C VAL A 62 -7.39 -2.64 -10.21
N GLU A 63 -7.03 -1.54 -9.54
CA GLU A 63 -5.91 -1.49 -8.59
C GLU A 63 -6.09 -2.54 -7.48
N SER A 64 -7.25 -2.54 -6.84
CA SER A 64 -7.56 -3.46 -5.75
C SER A 64 -7.55 -4.93 -6.20
N PHE A 65 -8.02 -5.20 -7.43
CA PHE A 65 -8.00 -6.53 -8.02
C PHE A 65 -6.57 -7.01 -8.32
N LEU A 66 -5.73 -6.17 -8.91
CA LEU A 66 -4.32 -6.48 -9.16
C LEU A 66 -3.57 -6.78 -7.85
N ARG A 67 -3.86 -6.00 -6.81
CA ARG A 67 -3.32 -6.19 -5.47
C ARG A 67 -3.72 -7.54 -4.86
N PHE A 68 -4.98 -7.94 -5.04
CA PHE A 68 -5.49 -9.25 -4.65
C PHE A 68 -4.81 -10.37 -5.45
N TRP A 69 -4.71 -10.22 -6.77
CA TRP A 69 -4.12 -11.23 -7.64
C TRP A 69 -2.66 -11.51 -7.28
N ARG A 70 -1.86 -10.46 -7.08
CA ARG A 70 -0.46 -10.56 -6.63
C ARG A 70 -0.35 -11.34 -5.31
N TYR A 71 -1.25 -11.06 -4.37
CA TYR A 71 -1.29 -11.78 -3.09
C TYR A 71 -1.70 -13.25 -3.25
N HIS A 72 -2.64 -13.55 -4.17
CA HIS A 72 -3.03 -14.92 -4.49
C HIS A 72 -1.87 -15.74 -5.09
N VAL A 73 -1.11 -15.13 -6.01
CA VAL A 73 0.09 -15.75 -6.59
C VAL A 73 1.14 -16.03 -5.52
N ALA A 74 1.40 -15.06 -4.63
CA ALA A 74 2.35 -15.22 -3.53
C ALA A 74 1.96 -16.36 -2.56
N MET A 75 0.67 -16.51 -2.28
CA MET A 75 0.15 -17.63 -1.48
C MET A 75 0.36 -18.97 -2.16
N LYS A 76 0.14 -19.07 -3.48
CA LYS A 76 0.40 -20.28 -4.25
C LYS A 76 1.88 -20.66 -4.24
N ALA A 77 2.79 -19.68 -4.38
CA ALA A 77 4.23 -19.90 -4.31
C ALA A 77 4.68 -20.43 -2.93
N LEU A 78 3.97 -20.08 -1.86
CA LEU A 78 4.22 -20.63 -0.51
C LEU A 78 3.57 -22.01 -0.28
N GLY A 79 2.95 -22.60 -1.31
CA GLY A 79 2.23 -23.87 -1.22
C GLY A 79 0.93 -23.78 -0.40
N ILE A 80 0.39 -22.58 -0.18
CA ILE A 80 -0.82 -22.36 0.61
C ILE A 80 -2.03 -22.40 -0.34
N ASN A 81 -2.79 -23.49 -0.27
CA ASN A 81 -3.95 -23.69 -1.14
C ASN A 81 -5.25 -23.33 -0.42
N ILE A 82 -5.74 -22.11 -0.65
CA ILE A 82 -7.02 -21.60 -0.13
C ILE A 82 -7.92 -21.24 -1.31
N PRO A 83 -9.22 -21.56 -1.27
CA PRO A 83 -10.13 -21.20 -2.34
C PRO A 83 -10.15 -19.68 -2.54
N TRP A 84 -10.05 -19.26 -3.80
CA TRP A 84 -9.85 -17.86 -4.19
C TRP A 84 -10.93 -16.91 -3.63
N TRP A 85 -12.18 -17.36 -3.50
CA TRP A 85 -13.28 -16.56 -2.96
C TRP A 85 -13.12 -16.23 -1.47
N ARG A 86 -12.60 -17.17 -0.65
CA ARG A 86 -12.29 -16.90 0.77
C ARG A 86 -11.12 -15.95 0.89
N LEU A 87 -10.12 -16.14 0.04
CA LEU A 87 -8.97 -15.26 -0.01
C LEU A 87 -9.38 -13.83 -0.36
N MET A 88 -10.31 -13.68 -1.31
CA MET A 88 -10.83 -12.38 -1.72
C MET A 88 -11.56 -11.69 -0.57
N TYR A 89 -12.38 -12.44 0.19
CA TYR A 89 -13.03 -11.91 1.40
C TYR A 89 -12.01 -11.43 2.45
N TYR A 90 -11.00 -12.23 2.77
CA TYR A 90 -9.95 -11.83 3.71
C TYR A 90 -9.17 -10.62 3.21
N TYR A 91 -8.92 -10.56 1.91
CA TYR A 91 -8.25 -9.44 1.28
C TYR A 91 -9.05 -8.14 1.44
N THR A 92 -10.34 -8.16 1.11
CA THR A 92 -11.23 -6.99 1.22
C THR A 92 -11.34 -6.49 2.66
N VAL A 93 -11.49 -7.40 3.62
CA VAL A 93 -11.52 -7.04 5.06
C VAL A 93 -10.20 -6.38 5.49
N GLY A 94 -9.07 -6.94 5.08
CA GLY A 94 -7.76 -6.35 5.36
C GLY A 94 -7.55 -5.01 4.67
N TYR A 95 -8.01 -4.86 3.43
CA TYR A 95 -7.86 -3.64 2.65
C TYR A 95 -8.69 -2.49 3.21
N ALA A 96 -9.90 -2.76 3.71
CA ALA A 96 -10.73 -1.76 4.38
C ALA A 96 -10.04 -1.14 5.61
N LEU A 97 -9.14 -1.88 6.27
CA LEU A 97 -8.34 -1.40 7.40
C LEU A 97 -6.92 -1.00 7.02
N ILE A 98 -6.57 -0.93 5.73
CA ILE A 98 -5.26 -0.48 5.30
C ILE A 98 -4.93 1.00 5.61
N PRO A 99 -5.89 1.96 5.64
CA PRO A 99 -5.56 3.34 6.00
C PRO A 99 -5.25 3.53 7.49
N THR A 100 -5.38 2.48 8.31
CA THR A 100 -5.01 2.56 9.73
C THR A 100 -3.49 2.65 9.92
N PRO A 101 -3.01 3.49 10.85
CA PRO A 101 -1.59 3.62 11.12
C PRO A 101 -1.01 2.28 11.57
N GLY A 102 0.14 1.88 10.99
CA GLY A 102 0.80 0.60 11.27
C GLY A 102 0.40 -0.56 10.35
N LYS A 103 -0.31 -0.30 9.23
CA LYS A 103 -0.77 -1.32 8.27
C LYS A 103 -1.54 -2.47 8.97
N VAL A 104 -2.39 -2.16 9.96
CA VAL A 104 -3.13 -3.17 10.77
C VAL A 104 -3.98 -4.09 9.89
N GLY A 105 -4.53 -3.57 8.80
CA GLY A 105 -5.25 -4.36 7.81
C GLY A 105 -4.45 -5.55 7.26
N THR A 106 -3.14 -5.42 7.14
CA THR A 106 -2.28 -6.53 6.70
C THR A 106 -2.13 -7.61 7.76
N ALA A 107 -2.02 -7.22 9.04
CA ALA A 107 -1.97 -8.13 10.18
C ALA A 107 -3.29 -8.90 10.36
N ILE A 108 -4.43 -8.25 10.10
CA ILE A 108 -5.75 -8.88 10.13
C ILE A 108 -5.85 -10.01 9.10
N ARG A 109 -5.29 -9.85 7.89
CA ARG A 109 -5.24 -10.94 6.90
C ARG A 109 -4.51 -12.16 7.43
N LEU A 110 -3.34 -11.96 8.06
CA LEU A 110 -2.57 -13.06 8.66
C LEU A 110 -3.32 -13.71 9.83
N TRP A 111 -4.00 -12.90 10.65
CA TRP A 111 -4.82 -13.39 11.74
C TRP A 111 -6.00 -14.23 11.23
N LEU A 112 -6.72 -13.77 10.20
CA LEU A 112 -7.82 -14.51 9.58
C LEU A 112 -7.33 -15.85 8.99
N LEU A 113 -6.18 -15.85 8.31
CA LEU A 113 -5.55 -17.07 7.80
C LEU A 113 -5.19 -18.05 8.93
N ARG A 114 -4.71 -17.54 10.07
CA ARG A 114 -4.44 -18.37 11.24
C ARG A 114 -5.72 -18.92 11.88
N GLN A 115 -6.75 -18.10 12.05
CA GLN A 115 -7.99 -18.48 12.73
C GLN A 115 -8.80 -19.50 11.92
N TYR A 116 -8.96 -19.27 10.62
CA TYR A 116 -9.84 -20.10 9.78
C TYR A 116 -9.12 -21.24 9.06
N HIS A 117 -7.81 -21.16 8.89
CA HIS A 117 -7.01 -22.17 8.17
C HIS A 117 -5.86 -22.75 8.99
N GLY A 118 -5.70 -22.35 10.27
CA GLY A 118 -4.68 -22.89 11.16
C GLY A 118 -3.24 -22.57 10.74
N LEU A 119 -3.05 -21.67 9.77
CA LEU A 119 -1.73 -21.39 9.22
C LEU A 119 -0.84 -20.69 10.26
N PRO A 120 0.34 -21.25 10.57
CA PRO A 120 1.22 -20.64 11.56
C PRO A 120 1.85 -19.36 10.98
N TYR A 121 2.05 -18.35 11.84
CA TYR A 121 2.56 -17.05 11.40
C TYR A 121 3.92 -17.12 10.72
N HIS A 122 4.77 -18.10 11.04
CA HIS A 122 6.06 -18.24 10.37
C HIS A 122 5.92 -18.56 8.86
N ARG A 123 4.82 -19.18 8.43
CA ARG A 123 4.54 -19.44 6.99
C ARG A 123 3.88 -18.26 6.31
N THR A 124 3.14 -17.43 7.04
CA THR A 124 2.37 -16.31 6.45
C THR A 124 3.07 -14.96 6.60
N ALA A 125 4.04 -14.83 7.52
CA ALA A 125 4.85 -13.62 7.68
C ALA A 125 5.60 -13.17 6.41
N PRO A 126 6.14 -14.06 5.55
CA PRO A 126 6.73 -13.66 4.27
C PRO A 126 5.76 -12.88 3.37
N LEU A 127 4.45 -13.15 3.43
CA LEU A 127 3.44 -12.43 2.66
C LEU A 127 3.35 -10.95 3.07
N LEU A 128 3.54 -10.66 4.36
CA LEU A 128 3.55 -9.27 4.84
C LEU A 128 4.78 -8.54 4.34
N VAL A 129 5.97 -9.15 4.46
CA VAL A 129 7.22 -8.56 3.99
C VAL A 129 7.18 -8.31 2.48
N MET A 130 6.68 -9.28 1.72
CA MET A 130 6.52 -9.15 0.26
C MET A 130 5.60 -7.98 -0.09
N ASP A 131 4.49 -7.79 0.63
CA ASP A 131 3.58 -6.66 0.40
C ASP A 131 4.27 -5.32 0.69
N LEU A 132 5.07 -5.21 1.75
CA LEU A 132 5.79 -3.97 2.08
C LEU A 132 6.90 -3.68 1.07
N ILE A 133 7.73 -4.66 0.76
CA ILE A 133 8.86 -4.49 -0.16
C ILE A 133 8.35 -4.13 -1.56
N SER A 134 7.33 -4.84 -2.04
CA SER A 134 6.77 -4.58 -3.38
C SER A 134 6.09 -3.21 -3.47
N ASP A 135 5.38 -2.77 -2.42
CA ASP A 135 4.78 -1.42 -2.40
C ASP A 135 5.89 -0.36 -2.46
N THR A 136 6.92 -0.46 -1.61
CA THR A 136 8.04 0.49 -1.57
C THR A 136 8.77 0.56 -2.90
N ILE A 137 9.07 -0.60 -3.50
CA ILE A 137 9.76 -0.68 -4.78
C ILE A 137 8.90 -0.06 -5.89
N ALA A 138 7.60 -0.35 -5.93
CA ALA A 138 6.69 0.26 -6.90
C ALA A 138 6.63 1.78 -6.75
N MET A 139 6.59 2.30 -5.52
CA MET A 139 6.60 3.75 -5.26
C MET A 139 7.93 4.38 -5.68
N CYS A 140 9.06 3.75 -5.38
CA CYS A 140 10.37 4.19 -5.88
C CYS A 140 10.40 4.17 -7.42
N ALA A 141 9.81 3.15 -8.06
CA ALA A 141 9.77 3.01 -9.51
C ALA A 141 9.02 4.18 -10.14
N LEU A 142 7.81 4.43 -9.64
CA LEU A 142 6.96 5.52 -10.10
C LEU A 142 7.62 6.88 -9.84
N ALA A 143 8.26 7.08 -8.69
CA ALA A 143 9.00 8.30 -8.41
C ALA A 143 10.18 8.49 -9.39
N SER A 144 10.93 7.42 -9.68
CA SER A 144 12.03 7.48 -10.67
C SER A 144 11.53 7.76 -12.09
N LEU A 145 10.41 7.14 -12.48
CA LEU A 145 9.77 7.37 -13.78
C LEU A 145 9.26 8.82 -13.90
N CYS A 146 8.68 9.35 -12.83
CA CYS A 146 8.27 10.75 -12.75
C CYS A 146 9.47 11.68 -12.98
N LEU A 147 10.58 11.46 -12.27
CA LEU A 147 11.82 12.24 -12.46
C LEU A 147 12.38 12.18 -13.88
N LEU A 148 12.19 11.06 -14.60
CA LEU A 148 12.61 10.93 -16.00
C LEU A 148 11.71 11.68 -16.97
N LEU A 149 10.42 11.81 -16.65
CA LEU A 149 9.43 12.48 -17.50
C LEU A 149 9.43 14.00 -17.30
N LEU A 150 9.84 14.50 -16.14
CA LEU A 150 10.01 15.93 -15.89
C LEU A 150 11.34 16.41 -16.48
N GLU A 151 11.32 17.01 -17.66
CA GLU A 151 12.47 17.59 -18.37
C GLU A 151 13.03 18.89 -17.74
N GLU A 152 13.00 19.00 -16.41
CA GLU A 152 13.37 20.23 -15.70
C GLU A 152 14.90 20.34 -15.50
N SER A 153 15.64 19.23 -15.37
CA SER A 153 17.12 19.30 -15.29
C SER A 153 17.87 17.98 -15.60
N PRO A 154 19.00 18.04 -16.33
CA PRO A 154 19.76 16.84 -16.75
C PRO A 154 20.41 16.07 -15.58
N ARG A 155 20.66 16.72 -14.44
CA ARG A 155 21.17 16.06 -13.22
C ARG A 155 20.10 15.21 -12.53
N LEU A 156 18.84 15.65 -12.52
CA LEU A 156 17.72 14.89 -11.99
C LEU A 156 17.39 13.68 -12.88
N ASN A 157 17.48 13.84 -14.20
CA ASN A 157 17.28 12.73 -15.15
C ASN A 157 18.34 11.63 -14.98
N MET A 158 19.62 12.00 -14.76
CA MET A 158 20.69 11.03 -14.50
C MET A 158 20.44 10.22 -13.22
N LEU A 159 19.95 10.86 -12.16
CA LEU A 159 19.57 10.20 -10.92
C LEU A 159 18.34 9.28 -11.11
N GLY A 160 17.36 9.71 -11.92
CA GLY A 160 16.21 8.90 -12.31
C GLY A 160 16.61 7.62 -13.04
N TRP A 161 17.53 7.69 -14.01
CA TRP A 161 18.02 6.52 -14.74
C TRP A 161 18.74 5.53 -13.83
N LEU A 162 19.60 6.03 -12.93
CA LEU A 162 20.38 5.20 -12.00
C LEU A 162 19.48 4.46 -10.99
N LEU A 163 18.43 5.13 -10.50
CA LEU A 163 17.44 4.51 -9.63
C LEU A 163 16.53 3.53 -10.40
N SER A 164 16.09 3.89 -11.61
CA SER A 164 15.16 3.08 -12.41
C SER A 164 15.71 1.68 -12.72
N GLY A 165 17.02 1.55 -13.01
CA GLY A 165 17.65 0.26 -13.32
C GLY A 165 17.59 -0.74 -12.16
N GLY A 166 17.91 -0.29 -10.95
CA GLY A 166 17.82 -1.13 -9.75
C GLY A 166 16.39 -1.49 -9.37
N ILE A 167 15.45 -0.58 -9.64
CA ILE A 167 14.04 -0.75 -9.28
C ILE A 167 13.32 -1.67 -10.26
N VAL A 168 13.56 -1.55 -11.58
CA VAL A 168 13.03 -2.48 -12.58
C VAL A 168 13.55 -3.89 -12.32
N PHE A 169 14.83 -4.04 -11.98
CA PHE A 169 15.40 -5.32 -11.59
C PHE A 169 14.70 -5.90 -10.36
N ALA A 170 14.46 -5.09 -9.31
CA ALA A 170 13.77 -5.54 -8.12
C ALA A 170 12.27 -5.87 -8.36
N LEU A 171 11.58 -5.11 -9.22
CA LEU A 171 10.21 -5.42 -9.65
C LEU A 171 10.13 -6.73 -10.42
N VAL A 172 11.06 -6.95 -11.35
CA VAL A 172 11.15 -8.20 -12.14
C VAL A 172 11.44 -9.37 -11.21
N VAL A 173 12.41 -9.24 -10.29
CA VAL A 173 12.72 -10.30 -9.32
C VAL A 173 11.50 -10.61 -8.44
N ILE A 174 10.76 -9.62 -7.93
CA ILE A 174 9.61 -9.88 -7.05
C ILE A 174 8.40 -10.43 -7.81
N THR A 175 8.21 -10.03 -9.06
CA THR A 175 7.10 -10.53 -9.89
C THR A 175 7.38 -11.89 -10.50
N VAL A 176 8.64 -12.22 -10.81
CA VAL A 176 9.07 -13.46 -11.49
C VAL A 176 9.61 -14.51 -10.53
N ALA A 177 10.27 -14.16 -9.43
CA ALA A 177 10.77 -15.13 -8.45
C ALA A 177 9.68 -16.05 -7.86
N PRO A 178 8.43 -15.60 -7.63
CA PRO A 178 7.35 -16.49 -7.20
C PRO A 178 6.95 -17.53 -8.26
N TRP A 179 7.37 -17.37 -9.52
CA TRP A 179 7.11 -18.32 -10.62
C TRP A 179 8.27 -19.29 -10.85
N LEU A 180 9.47 -18.97 -10.36
CA LEU A 180 10.68 -19.77 -10.53
C LEU A 180 10.97 -20.71 -9.34
N LEU A 181 10.22 -20.56 -8.25
CA LEU A 181 10.21 -21.45 -7.07
C LEU A 181 9.00 -22.38 -7.12
#